data_AF-A0A7C3XK31-F1
#
_entry.id   AF-A0A7C3XK31-F1
#
_cell.length_a   1.000
_cell.length_b   1.000
_cell.length_c   1.000
_cell.angle_alpha   90.00
_cell.angle_beta   90.00
_cell.angle_gamma   90.00
#
_symmetry.space_group_name_H-M   'P 1'
#
loop_
_entity.id
_entity.type
_entity.pdbx_description
1 polymer ?
#
loop_
_entity_poly.entity_id
_entity_poly.type
_entity_poly.pdbx_seq_one_letter_code
_entity_poly.pdbx_strand_id
1 'polypeptide(L)'
;MSKPKRNERKVKILGISSKEATGKFDYALSEDFLSKKIEDKGQYVLAHHRIQLTDKNNIDVIVYTTDIIFISGSPTIPSGDFDRIATKIADIAQECTKRLVKVRPLTLQRAKTILDFASGLNLDSEYERMVVLILADTTNEIILREKMKSMGIEGAPLEEGIPDKIKRLRDKGAIVYKGDEIKNIREIRNRIVHHGDVPDKSQSIDALKVAKEVLEKA
;
A
#
# COMPACT_ATOMS: atom_id res chain seq x y z
N MET A 1 -42.44 -10.44 12.42
CA MET A 1 -41.52 -10.52 11.26
C MET A 1 -40.09 -10.61 11.79
N SER A 2 -39.36 -11.70 11.50
CA SER A 2 -37.94 -11.84 11.87
C SER A 2 -37.09 -10.88 11.04
N LYS A 3 -36.18 -10.14 11.68
CA LYS A 3 -35.22 -9.28 10.96
C LYS A 3 -34.41 -10.16 9.98
N PRO A 4 -34.23 -9.73 8.72
CA PRO A 4 -33.44 -10.51 7.76
C PRO A 4 -32.01 -10.67 8.28
N LYS A 5 -31.51 -11.92 8.29
CA LYS A 5 -30.20 -12.28 8.83
C LYS A 5 -29.11 -11.67 7.95
N ARG A 6 -28.15 -10.99 8.58
CA ARG A 6 -26.98 -10.43 7.88
C ARG A 6 -26.05 -11.56 7.44
N ASN A 7 -25.38 -11.36 6.31
CA ASN A 7 -24.25 -12.19 5.93
C ASN A 7 -23.03 -11.73 6.75
N GLU A 8 -22.33 -12.68 7.36
CA GLU A 8 -21.21 -12.40 8.26
C GLU A 8 -20.11 -13.43 8.07
N ARG A 9 -18.85 -12.98 8.17
CA ARG A 9 -17.66 -13.83 8.12
C ARG A 9 -16.64 -13.32 9.12
N LYS A 10 -16.06 -14.25 9.90
CA LYS A 10 -14.90 -14.00 10.74
C LYS A 10 -13.71 -14.75 10.16
N VAL A 11 -12.60 -14.05 9.98
CA VAL A 11 -11.36 -14.64 9.47
C VAL A 11 -10.23 -14.27 10.43
N LYS A 12 -9.41 -15.24 10.81
CA LYS A 12 -8.21 -15.01 11.62
C LYS A 12 -7.00 -14.93 10.70
N ILE A 13 -6.32 -13.79 10.69
CA ILE A 13 -5.14 -13.53 9.83
C ILE A 13 -4.00 -13.06 10.73
N LEU A 14 -3.07 -13.97 11.03
CA LEU A 14 -1.99 -13.72 11.98
C LEU A 14 -1.12 -12.53 11.54
N GLY A 15 -0.91 -11.57 12.43
CA GLY A 15 -0.08 -10.39 12.20
C GLY A 15 -0.79 -9.22 11.52
N ILE A 16 -2.09 -9.33 11.16
CA ILE A 16 -2.84 -8.22 10.58
C ILE A 16 -2.97 -7.05 11.55
N SER A 17 -2.98 -7.31 12.86
CA SER A 17 -3.05 -6.30 13.92
C SER A 17 -1.79 -5.44 14.06
N SER A 18 -0.69 -5.80 13.40
CA SER A 18 0.51 -4.97 13.39
C SER A 18 0.25 -3.63 12.70
N LYS A 19 0.84 -2.54 13.21
CA LYS A 19 0.69 -1.18 12.66
C LYS A 19 0.99 -1.13 11.16
N GLU A 20 2.03 -1.85 10.74
CA GLU A 20 2.43 -1.97 9.33
C GLU A 20 1.34 -2.65 8.49
N ALA A 21 0.90 -3.85 8.88
CA ALA A 21 -0.07 -4.63 8.12
C ALA A 21 -1.45 -3.96 8.10
N THR A 22 -1.95 -3.48 9.24
CA THR A 22 -3.20 -2.71 9.31
C THR A 22 -3.11 -1.45 8.44
N GLY A 23 -1.97 -0.76 8.45
CA GLY A 23 -1.76 0.43 7.61
C GLY A 23 -1.67 0.13 6.10
N LYS A 24 -1.17 -1.04 5.69
CA LYS A 24 -1.23 -1.49 4.28
C LYS A 24 -2.66 -1.87 3.91
N PHE A 25 -3.37 -2.54 4.82
CA PHE A 25 -4.73 -2.99 4.62
C PHE A 25 -5.73 -1.83 4.52
N ASP A 26 -5.60 -0.82 5.37
CA ASP A 26 -6.37 0.43 5.30
C ASP A 26 -6.27 1.07 3.91
N TYR A 27 -5.04 1.18 3.39
CA TYR A 27 -4.78 1.74 2.06
C TYR A 27 -5.36 0.85 0.95
N ALA A 28 -5.17 -0.47 1.04
CA ALA A 28 -5.68 -1.37 0.02
C ALA A 28 -7.22 -1.36 -0.06
N LEU A 29 -7.91 -1.29 1.08
CA LEU A 29 -9.37 -1.17 1.10
C LEU A 29 -9.86 0.15 0.49
N SER A 30 -9.17 1.27 0.76
CA SER A 30 -9.56 2.55 0.16
C SER A 30 -9.33 2.57 -1.35
N GLU A 31 -8.26 1.96 -1.83
CA GLU A 31 -7.94 1.92 -3.27
C GLU A 31 -8.81 0.93 -4.05
N ASP A 32 -8.89 -0.32 -3.58
CA ASP A 32 -9.56 -1.40 -4.32
C ASP A 32 -11.08 -1.34 -4.22
N PHE A 33 -11.61 -0.76 -3.15
CA PHE A 33 -13.04 -0.76 -2.83
C PHE A 33 -13.63 0.62 -2.58
N LEU A 34 -12.85 1.70 -2.70
CA LEU A 34 -13.29 3.06 -2.38
C LEU A 34 -13.93 3.14 -0.99
N SER A 35 -13.37 2.38 -0.04
CA SER A 35 -13.93 2.24 1.30
C SER A 35 -13.81 3.55 2.09
N LYS A 36 -14.80 3.81 2.95
CA LYS A 36 -14.78 4.92 3.90
C LYS A 36 -14.41 4.43 5.28
N LYS A 37 -13.45 5.10 5.92
CA LYS A 37 -13.06 4.82 7.30
C LYS A 37 -14.13 5.35 8.25
N ILE A 38 -14.47 4.56 9.26
CA ILE A 38 -15.38 4.93 10.34
C ILE A 38 -14.52 5.27 11.57
N GLU A 39 -14.70 6.48 12.11
CA GLU A 39 -13.85 7.02 13.19
C GLU A 39 -14.24 6.49 14.56
N ASP A 40 -15.52 6.25 14.80
CA ASP A 40 -16.00 5.68 16.06
C ASP A 40 -15.63 4.20 16.15
N LYS A 41 -14.62 3.91 16.96
CA LYS A 41 -14.02 2.60 17.12
C LYS A 41 -14.15 2.16 18.56
N GLY A 42 -14.79 1.02 18.77
CA GLY A 42 -14.79 0.35 20.08
C GLY A 42 -13.36 0.05 20.56
N GLN A 43 -13.20 -0.18 21.87
CA GLN A 43 -11.92 -0.26 22.60
C GLN A 43 -10.89 -1.29 22.06
N TYR A 44 -11.27 -2.17 21.14
CA TYR A 44 -10.42 -3.21 20.55
C TYR A 44 -10.38 -3.20 19.02
N VAL A 45 -10.87 -2.13 18.40
CA VAL A 45 -10.95 -1.99 16.94
C VAL A 45 -9.77 -1.16 16.43
N LEU A 46 -8.93 -1.79 15.61
CA LEU A 46 -7.80 -1.13 14.95
C LEU A 46 -8.25 -0.36 13.70
N ALA A 47 -9.11 -0.98 12.90
CA ALA A 47 -9.65 -0.39 11.68
C ALA A 47 -11.13 -0.76 11.52
N HIS A 48 -11.92 0.19 11.04
CA HIS A 48 -13.30 -0.03 10.63
C HIS A 48 -13.51 0.71 9.32
N HIS A 49 -13.86 -0.04 8.28
CA HIS A 49 -14.17 0.46 6.95
C HIS A 49 -15.56 0.06 6.52
N ARG A 50 -16.18 0.91 5.72
CA ARG A 50 -17.41 0.64 5.02
C ARG A 50 -17.20 0.71 3.52
N ILE A 51 -17.53 -0.38 2.84
CA ILE A 51 -17.55 -0.49 1.38
C ILE A 51 -19.00 -0.33 0.94
N GLN A 52 -19.29 0.72 0.20
CA GLN A 52 -20.62 0.96 -0.36
C GLN A 52 -20.73 0.24 -1.71
N LEU A 53 -21.69 -0.68 -1.85
CA LEU A 53 -21.93 -1.38 -3.11
C LEU A 53 -23.02 -0.69 -3.94
N THR A 54 -24.12 -0.30 -3.28
CA THR A 54 -25.24 0.49 -3.81
C THR A 54 -25.81 1.32 -2.67
N ASP A 55 -26.73 2.26 -2.92
CA ASP A 55 -27.31 3.13 -1.88
C ASP A 55 -27.88 2.37 -0.67
N LYS A 56 -28.32 1.12 -0.86
CA LYS A 56 -28.93 0.30 0.20
C LYS A 56 -28.03 -0.84 0.70
N ASN A 57 -26.91 -1.11 0.04
CA ASN A 57 -26.03 -2.25 0.36
C ASN A 57 -24.62 -1.78 0.71
N ASN A 58 -24.16 -2.20 1.88
CA ASN A 58 -22.80 -1.99 2.33
C ASN A 58 -22.19 -3.26 2.94
N ILE A 59 -20.86 -3.29 2.96
CA ILE A 59 -20.06 -4.25 3.70
C ILE A 59 -19.21 -3.47 4.71
N ASP A 60 -19.37 -3.80 5.98
CA ASP A 60 -18.51 -3.32 7.06
C ASP A 60 -17.37 -4.32 7.29
N VAL A 61 -16.14 -3.81 7.34
CA VAL A 61 -14.90 -4.56 7.60
C VAL A 61 -14.26 -4.01 8.86
N ILE A 62 -14.13 -4.85 9.88
CA ILE A 62 -13.61 -4.47 11.20
C ILE A 62 -12.39 -5.34 11.51
N VAL A 63 -11.25 -4.71 11.80
CA VAL A 63 -10.02 -5.37 12.23
C VAL A 63 -9.86 -5.19 13.73
N TYR A 64 -9.74 -6.30 14.45
CA TYR A 64 -9.53 -6.31 15.89
C TYR A 64 -8.06 -6.47 16.26
N THR A 65 -7.72 -6.09 17.50
CA THR A 65 -6.39 -6.32 18.10
C THR A 65 -6.00 -7.80 18.19
N THR A 66 -6.95 -8.72 18.06
CA THR A 66 -6.77 -10.17 18.19
C THR A 66 -6.48 -10.89 16.86
N ASP A 67 -6.04 -10.16 15.83
CA ASP A 67 -5.83 -10.68 14.47
C ASP A 67 -7.10 -11.22 13.79
N ILE A 68 -8.28 -10.84 14.30
CA ILE A 68 -9.57 -11.21 13.71
C ILE A 68 -10.06 -10.07 12.83
N ILE A 69 -10.49 -10.41 11.63
CA ILE A 69 -11.25 -9.55 10.74
C ILE A 69 -12.70 -10.02 10.76
N PHE A 70 -13.61 -9.12 11.08
CA PHE A 70 -15.05 -9.32 10.97
C PHE A 70 -15.57 -8.57 9.74
N ILE A 71 -16.20 -9.32 8.84
CA ILE A 71 -16.78 -8.82 7.60
C ILE A 71 -18.28 -9.05 7.72
N SER A 72 -19.08 -7.99 7.61
CA SER A 72 -20.53 -8.09 7.69
C SER A 72 -21.17 -7.31 6.56
N GLY A 73 -22.18 -7.90 5.92
CA GLY A 73 -22.91 -7.33 4.81
C GLY A 73 -24.33 -6.96 5.19
N SER A 74 -24.89 -5.98 4.48
CA SER A 74 -26.33 -5.72 4.47
C SER A 74 -27.12 -7.00 4.12
N PRO A 75 -28.29 -7.26 4.74
CA PRO A 75 -29.05 -8.51 4.54
C PRO A 75 -29.52 -8.75 3.10
N THR A 76 -29.57 -7.68 2.30
CA THR A 76 -30.02 -7.64 0.90
C THR A 76 -28.91 -7.97 -0.10
N ILE A 77 -27.67 -8.19 0.36
CA ILE A 77 -26.58 -8.63 -0.51
C ILE A 77 -26.73 -10.14 -0.77
N PRO A 78 -26.75 -10.60 -2.04
CA PRO A 78 -26.73 -12.02 -2.35
C PRO A 78 -25.53 -12.72 -1.70
N SER A 79 -25.73 -13.92 -1.14
CA SER A 79 -24.68 -14.65 -0.42
C SER A 79 -23.43 -14.88 -1.27
N GLY A 80 -23.59 -15.24 -2.55
CA GLY A 80 -22.47 -15.44 -3.47
C GLY A 80 -21.63 -14.18 -3.70
N ASP A 81 -22.27 -13.01 -3.79
CA ASP A 81 -21.55 -11.72 -3.92
C ASP A 81 -20.84 -11.35 -2.63
N PHE A 82 -21.51 -11.52 -1.49
CA PHE A 82 -20.89 -11.33 -0.19
C PHE A 82 -19.66 -12.22 -0.02
N ASP A 83 -19.79 -13.51 -0.33
CA ASP A 83 -18.71 -14.49 -0.16
C ASP A 83 -17.53 -14.18 -1.08
N ARG A 84 -17.78 -13.77 -2.32
CA ARG A 84 -16.73 -13.34 -3.25
C ARG A 84 -15.98 -12.11 -2.73
N ILE A 85 -16.70 -11.09 -2.27
CA ILE A 85 -16.09 -9.86 -1.74
C ILE A 85 -15.34 -10.15 -0.43
N ALA A 86 -15.94 -10.91 0.48
CA ALA A 86 -15.32 -11.28 1.75
C ALA A 86 -14.05 -12.12 1.55
N THR A 87 -14.01 -12.98 0.53
CA THR A 87 -12.80 -13.73 0.16
C THR A 87 -11.72 -12.78 -0.35
N LYS A 88 -12.05 -11.87 -1.28
CA LYS A 88 -11.09 -10.86 -1.77
C LYS A 88 -10.53 -10.00 -0.63
N ILE A 89 -11.36 -9.58 0.31
CA ILE A 89 -10.92 -8.81 1.50
C ILE A 89 -9.94 -9.63 2.35
N ALA A 90 -10.23 -10.92 2.57
CA ALA A 90 -9.35 -11.80 3.31
C ALA A 90 -8.00 -12.02 2.60
N ASP A 91 -8.01 -12.18 1.28
CA ASP A 91 -6.79 -12.35 0.46
C ASP A 91 -5.90 -11.10 0.53
N ILE A 92 -6.49 -9.91 0.42
CA ILE A 92 -5.80 -8.63 0.58
C ILE A 92 -5.16 -8.55 1.97
N ALA A 93 -5.92 -8.84 3.02
CA ALA A 93 -5.40 -8.83 4.39
C ALA A 93 -4.23 -9.80 4.57
N GLN A 94 -4.34 -11.02 4.01
CA GLN A 94 -3.27 -12.00 4.05
C GLN A 94 -2.00 -11.50 3.35
N GLU A 95 -2.14 -10.85 2.19
CA GLU A 95 -1.03 -10.22 1.47
C GLU A 95 -0.39 -9.08 2.29
N CYS A 96 -1.18 -8.26 2.99
CA CYS A 96 -0.66 -7.17 3.82
C CYS A 96 0.26 -7.64 4.96
N THR A 97 0.14 -8.90 5.41
CA THR A 97 1.00 -9.47 6.45
C THR A 97 2.38 -9.90 5.95
N LYS A 98 2.57 -10.01 4.62
CA LYS A 98 3.87 -10.35 4.04
C LYS A 98 4.82 -9.16 4.16
N ARG A 99 6.05 -9.43 4.65
CA ARG A 99 7.10 -8.42 4.86
C ARG A 99 8.27 -8.72 3.94
N LEU A 100 8.56 -7.80 3.03
CA LEU A 100 9.64 -7.99 2.06
C LEU A 100 11.01 -8.06 2.76
N VAL A 101 11.18 -7.37 3.89
CA VAL A 101 12.39 -7.39 4.72
C VAL A 101 12.77 -8.80 5.17
N LYS A 102 11.79 -9.68 5.42
CA LYS A 102 12.08 -11.07 5.81
C LYS A 102 12.63 -11.92 4.66
N VAL A 103 12.33 -11.55 3.42
CA VAL A 103 12.68 -12.31 2.22
C VAL A 103 13.93 -11.72 1.53
N ARG A 104 14.09 -10.39 1.56
CA ARG A 104 15.12 -9.63 0.85
C ARG A 104 15.85 -8.61 1.77
N PRO A 105 16.44 -9.05 2.89
CA PRO A 105 16.92 -8.16 3.95
C PRO A 105 18.05 -7.20 3.51
N LEU A 106 19.05 -7.72 2.78
CA LEU A 106 20.24 -6.94 2.42
C LEU A 106 19.92 -5.79 1.44
N THR A 107 19.08 -6.05 0.44
CA THR A 107 18.73 -5.03 -0.55
C THR A 107 17.86 -3.93 0.07
N LEU A 108 16.93 -4.28 0.95
CA LEU A 108 16.14 -3.28 1.68
C LEU A 108 16.97 -2.50 2.71
N GLN A 109 17.99 -3.11 3.32
CA GLN A 109 18.94 -2.38 4.13
C GLN A 109 19.70 -1.33 3.30
N ARG A 110 20.13 -1.66 2.08
CA ARG A 110 20.76 -0.69 1.17
C ARG A 110 19.81 0.43 0.79
N ALA A 111 18.57 0.11 0.45
CA ALA A 111 17.52 1.09 0.16
C ALA A 111 17.31 2.05 1.34
N LYS A 112 17.30 1.52 2.57
CA LYS A 112 17.26 2.33 3.80
C LYS A 112 18.45 3.27 3.91
N THR A 113 19.68 2.77 3.74
CA THR A 113 20.88 3.60 3.85
C THR A 113 20.91 4.73 2.80
N ILE A 114 20.45 4.46 1.57
CA ILE A 114 20.31 5.49 0.53
C ILE A 114 19.34 6.60 0.99
N LEU A 115 18.22 6.21 1.56
CA LEU A 115 17.19 7.14 2.00
C LEU A 115 17.58 7.92 3.26
N ASP A 116 18.32 7.28 4.17
CA ASP A 116 18.91 7.92 5.35
C ASP A 116 19.93 8.98 4.92
N PHE A 117 20.78 8.67 3.94
CA PHE A 117 21.69 9.65 3.34
C PHE A 117 20.91 10.82 2.70
N ALA A 118 19.91 10.53 1.86
CA ALA A 118 19.09 11.55 1.22
C ALA A 118 18.38 12.48 2.24
N SER A 119 18.01 11.93 3.40
CA SER A 119 17.36 12.70 4.48
C SER A 119 18.28 13.70 5.17
N GLY A 120 19.60 13.52 5.06
CA GLY A 120 20.60 14.43 5.64
C GLY A 120 20.96 15.61 4.74
N LEU A 121 20.42 15.66 3.51
CA LEU A 121 20.73 16.70 2.53
C LEU A 121 20.00 18.02 2.83
N ASN A 122 20.67 19.13 2.52
CA ASN A 122 20.18 20.48 2.69
C ASN A 122 19.18 20.87 1.59
N LEU A 123 17.90 20.92 1.95
CA LEU A 123 16.82 21.25 1.00
C LEU A 123 16.78 22.73 0.58
N ASP A 124 17.58 23.61 1.20
CA ASP A 124 17.74 24.98 0.72
C ASP A 124 18.67 25.06 -0.50
N SER A 125 19.51 24.03 -0.71
CA SER A 125 20.34 23.87 -1.91
C SER A 125 19.57 23.21 -3.06
N GLU A 126 19.54 23.87 -4.22
CA GLU A 126 18.83 23.38 -5.41
C GLU A 126 19.37 22.04 -5.92
N TYR A 127 20.70 21.91 -5.92
CA TYR A 127 21.39 20.67 -6.33
C TYR A 127 21.04 19.52 -5.40
N GLU A 128 21.01 19.78 -4.09
CA GLU A 128 20.70 18.76 -3.09
C GLU A 128 19.22 18.34 -3.16
N ARG A 129 18.30 19.26 -3.48
CA ARG A 129 16.89 18.90 -3.78
C ARG A 129 16.76 17.96 -4.97
N MET A 130 17.51 18.21 -6.05
CA MET A 130 17.54 17.29 -7.22
C MET A 130 18.06 15.91 -6.82
N VAL A 131 19.15 15.85 -6.03
CA VAL A 131 19.72 14.60 -5.53
C VAL A 131 18.71 13.84 -4.67
N VAL A 132 18.00 14.54 -3.77
CA VAL A 132 16.94 13.95 -2.93
C VAL A 132 15.88 13.23 -3.76
N LEU A 133 15.37 13.89 -4.82
CA LEU A 133 14.37 13.31 -5.72
C LEU A 133 14.88 12.04 -6.42
N ILE A 134 16.10 12.09 -6.95
CA ILE A 134 16.72 10.95 -7.63
C ILE A 134 16.90 9.77 -6.68
N LEU A 135 17.35 10.02 -5.45
CA LEU A 135 17.57 8.96 -4.45
C LEU A 135 16.25 8.39 -3.91
N ALA A 136 15.21 9.21 -3.74
CA ALA A 136 13.87 8.74 -3.40
C ALA A 136 13.28 7.85 -4.50
N ASP A 137 13.38 8.26 -5.76
CA ASP A 137 12.94 7.46 -6.93
C ASP A 137 13.71 6.13 -7.02
N THR A 138 15.04 6.18 -6.84
CA THR A 138 15.91 4.99 -6.85
C THR A 138 15.51 4.01 -5.75
N THR A 139 15.21 4.51 -4.55
CA THR A 139 14.73 3.71 -3.42
C THR A 139 13.41 3.01 -3.74
N ASN A 140 12.45 3.74 -4.30
CA ASN A 140 11.16 3.17 -4.73
C ASN A 140 11.35 2.10 -5.81
N GLU A 141 12.22 2.32 -6.80
CA GLU A 141 12.53 1.34 -7.84
C GLU A 141 13.14 0.05 -7.26
N ILE A 142 14.07 0.17 -6.31
CA ILE A 142 14.65 -0.98 -5.62
C ILE A 142 13.55 -1.80 -4.92
N ILE A 143 12.64 -1.14 -4.19
CA ILE A 143 11.56 -1.79 -3.46
C ILE A 143 10.61 -2.52 -4.42
N LEU A 144 10.20 -1.88 -5.51
CA LEU A 144 9.34 -2.48 -6.53
C LEU A 144 10.01 -3.71 -7.16
N ARG A 145 11.29 -3.61 -7.53
CA ARG A 145 12.04 -4.72 -8.12
C ARG A 145 12.16 -5.90 -7.16
N GLU A 146 12.46 -5.65 -5.89
CA GLU A 146 12.56 -6.73 -4.89
C GLU A 146 11.20 -7.36 -4.61
N LYS A 147 10.12 -6.59 -4.64
CA LYS A 147 8.76 -7.12 -4.52
C LYS A 147 8.42 -8.02 -5.72
N MET A 148 8.73 -7.59 -6.95
CA MET A 148 8.55 -8.41 -8.16
C MET A 148 9.29 -9.74 -8.04
N LYS A 149 10.56 -9.71 -7.61
CA LYS A 149 11.36 -10.93 -7.36
C LYS A 149 10.76 -11.82 -6.28
N SER A 150 10.20 -11.27 -5.20
CA SER A 150 9.54 -12.06 -4.16
C SER A 150 8.28 -12.78 -4.66
N MET A 151 7.71 -12.32 -5.77
CA MET A 151 6.56 -12.92 -6.43
C MET A 151 6.97 -13.78 -7.64
N GLY A 152 8.25 -14.12 -7.77
CA GLY A 152 8.77 -14.94 -8.87
C GLY A 152 8.65 -14.28 -10.24
N ILE A 153 8.68 -12.94 -10.31
CA ILE A 153 8.84 -12.22 -11.58
C ILE A 153 10.34 -12.01 -11.82
N GLU A 154 10.83 -12.45 -12.97
CA GLU A 154 12.24 -12.46 -13.33
C GLU A 154 12.46 -12.02 -14.78
N GLY A 155 13.70 -11.69 -15.14
CA GLY A 155 14.09 -11.34 -16.51
C GLY A 155 13.69 -9.92 -16.93
N ALA A 156 13.35 -9.76 -18.22
CA ALA A 156 13.05 -8.46 -18.85
C ALA A 156 12.05 -7.57 -18.08
N PRO A 157 10.97 -8.10 -17.46
CA PRO A 157 10.06 -7.31 -16.64
C PRO A 157 10.72 -6.50 -15.50
N LEU A 158 11.89 -6.93 -15.00
CA LEU A 158 12.60 -6.20 -13.95
C LEU A 158 13.31 -4.93 -14.47
N GLU A 159 13.48 -4.80 -15.77
CA GLU A 159 14.16 -3.66 -16.41
C GLU A 159 13.18 -2.63 -17.00
N GLU A 160 11.87 -2.90 -16.92
CA GLU A 160 10.82 -1.98 -17.40
C GLU A 160 10.68 -0.73 -16.54
N GLY A 161 9.96 0.30 -17.01
CA GLY A 161 9.71 1.50 -16.23
C GLY A 161 8.91 1.24 -14.94
N ILE A 162 9.01 2.14 -13.96
CA ILE A 162 8.19 2.09 -12.74
C ILE A 162 6.69 1.90 -13.02
N PRO A 163 6.07 2.62 -13.99
CA PRO A 163 4.65 2.43 -14.29
C PRO A 163 4.29 0.97 -14.64
N ASP A 164 5.12 0.32 -15.45
CA ASP A 164 4.90 -1.07 -15.88
C ASP A 164 5.18 -2.07 -14.76
N LYS A 165 6.22 -1.83 -13.94
CA LYS A 165 6.49 -2.63 -12.73
C LYS A 165 5.29 -2.61 -11.78
N ILE A 166 4.71 -1.44 -11.53
CA ILE A 166 3.52 -1.29 -10.69
C ILE A 166 2.33 -2.04 -11.28
N LYS A 167 2.10 -1.89 -12.59
CA LYS A 167 1.03 -2.61 -13.29
C LYS A 167 1.17 -4.13 -13.13
N ARG A 168 2.35 -4.68 -13.41
CA ARG A 168 2.61 -6.13 -13.27
C ARG A 168 2.42 -6.65 -11.85
N LEU A 169 2.83 -5.88 -10.85
CA LEU A 169 2.61 -6.22 -9.45
C LEU A 169 1.11 -6.29 -9.14
N ARG A 170 0.34 -5.28 -9.57
CA ARG A 170 -1.13 -5.25 -9.39
C ARG A 170 -1.81 -6.42 -10.13
N ASP A 171 -1.39 -6.73 -11.36
CA ASP A 171 -1.92 -7.85 -12.14
C ASP A 171 -1.68 -9.21 -11.46
N LYS A 172 -0.58 -9.36 -10.70
CA LYS A 172 -0.31 -10.52 -9.84
C LYS A 172 -1.01 -10.47 -8.46
N GLY A 173 -1.88 -9.48 -8.23
CA GLY A 173 -2.60 -9.30 -6.96
C GLY A 173 -1.78 -8.68 -5.83
N ALA A 174 -0.62 -8.08 -6.13
CA ALA A 174 0.17 -7.40 -5.12
C ALA A 174 -0.36 -6.00 -4.83
N ILE A 175 -0.37 -5.65 -3.54
CA ILE A 175 -0.64 -4.29 -3.10
C ILE A 175 0.65 -3.47 -3.22
N VAL A 176 0.59 -2.44 -4.05
CA VAL A 176 1.65 -1.43 -4.19
C VAL A 176 1.22 -0.19 -3.42
N TYR A 177 1.78 -0.02 -2.22
CA TYR A 177 1.50 1.14 -1.37
C TYR A 177 1.98 2.43 -2.03
N LYS A 178 1.12 3.45 -2.11
CA LYS A 178 1.39 4.74 -2.76
C LYS A 178 1.86 4.65 -4.21
N GLY A 179 1.22 3.76 -4.98
CA GLY A 179 1.62 3.49 -6.36
C GLY A 179 1.62 4.73 -7.26
N ASP A 180 0.67 5.64 -7.10
CA ASP A 180 0.56 6.82 -7.96
C ASP A 180 1.52 7.94 -7.52
N GLU A 181 1.78 8.10 -6.22
CA GLU A 181 2.81 9.00 -5.75
C GLU A 181 4.21 8.56 -6.18
N ILE A 182 4.48 7.25 -6.23
CA ILE A 182 5.72 6.70 -6.79
C ILE A 182 5.86 7.08 -8.29
N LYS A 183 4.78 7.02 -9.07
CA LYS A 183 4.80 7.47 -10.48
C LYS A 183 5.05 8.96 -10.60
N ASN A 184 4.41 9.78 -9.76
CA ASN A 184 4.63 11.23 -9.75
C ASN A 184 6.10 11.58 -9.43
N ILE A 185 6.71 10.87 -8.48
CA ILE A 185 8.14 11.03 -8.16
C ILE A 185 9.01 10.66 -9.39
N ARG A 186 8.68 9.57 -10.10
CA ARG A 186 9.37 9.19 -11.34
C ARG A 186 9.26 10.27 -12.41
N GLU A 187 8.10 10.87 -12.58
CA GLU A 187 7.90 11.96 -13.54
C GLU A 187 8.73 13.20 -13.19
N ILE A 188 8.74 13.62 -11.93
CA ILE A 188 9.58 14.72 -11.45
C ILE A 188 11.06 14.40 -11.68
N ARG A 189 11.50 13.18 -11.35
CA ARG A 189 12.87 12.72 -11.60
C ARG A 189 13.20 12.77 -13.09
N ASN A 190 12.31 12.34 -13.96
CA ASN A 190 12.54 12.38 -15.40
C ASN A 190 12.74 13.81 -15.91
N ARG A 191 11.96 14.78 -15.39
CA ARG A 191 12.18 16.20 -15.71
C ARG A 191 13.54 16.71 -15.24
N ILE A 192 13.96 16.35 -14.03
CA ILE A 192 15.30 16.66 -13.52
C ILE A 192 16.38 16.12 -14.48
N VAL A 193 16.31 14.83 -14.83
CA VAL A 193 17.35 14.14 -15.60
C VAL A 193 17.38 14.56 -17.07
N HIS A 194 16.22 14.81 -17.68
CA HIS A 194 16.11 15.09 -19.12
C HIS A 194 16.09 16.58 -19.45
N HIS A 195 15.65 17.43 -18.53
CA HIS A 195 15.45 18.86 -18.77
C HIS A 195 16.23 19.76 -17.79
N GLY A 196 16.82 19.20 -16.74
CA GLY A 196 17.53 19.98 -15.73
C GLY A 196 16.60 20.73 -14.78
N ASP A 197 15.32 20.37 -14.72
CA ASP A 197 14.33 21.02 -13.86
C ASP A 197 14.77 20.93 -12.38
N VAL A 198 14.61 22.03 -11.65
CA VAL A 198 14.88 22.09 -10.21
C VAL A 198 13.56 21.87 -9.47
N PRO A 199 13.44 20.80 -8.64
CA PRO A 199 12.25 20.61 -7.84
C PRO A 199 12.18 21.65 -6.72
N ASP A 200 10.96 22.01 -6.34
CA ASP A 200 10.75 22.85 -5.17
C ASP A 200 11.00 22.07 -3.85
N LYS A 201 11.04 22.81 -2.75
CA LYS A 201 11.31 22.24 -1.43
C LYS A 201 10.19 21.27 -0.99
N SER A 202 8.93 21.59 -1.29
CA SER A 202 7.79 20.71 -0.98
C SER A 202 7.87 19.38 -1.71
N GLN A 203 8.16 19.39 -3.02
CA GLN A 203 8.34 18.18 -3.84
C GLN A 203 9.43 17.27 -3.27
N SER A 204 10.51 17.86 -2.77
CA SER A 204 11.63 17.12 -2.15
C SER A 204 11.26 16.49 -0.82
N ILE A 205 10.54 17.23 0.02
CA ILE A 205 10.02 16.73 1.30
C ILE A 205 9.03 15.59 1.06
N ASP A 206 8.10 15.77 0.12
CA ASP A 206 7.07 14.79 -0.20
C ASP A 206 7.68 13.52 -0.79
N ALA A 207 8.66 13.63 -1.68
CA ALA A 207 9.36 12.48 -2.24
C ALA A 207 10.05 11.64 -1.15
N LEU A 208 10.76 12.29 -0.21
CA LEU A 208 11.36 11.60 0.95
C LEU A 208 10.31 10.92 1.81
N LYS A 209 9.21 11.62 2.11
CA LYS A 209 8.13 11.10 2.94
C LYS A 209 7.50 9.86 2.30
N VAL A 210 7.17 9.93 1.01
CA VAL A 210 6.61 8.80 0.26
C VAL A 210 7.58 7.62 0.28
N ALA A 211 8.85 7.83 -0.08
CA ALA A 211 9.83 6.75 -0.11
C ALA A 211 10.04 6.11 1.28
N LYS A 212 10.01 6.90 2.36
CA LYS A 212 10.10 6.39 3.74
C LYS A 212 8.92 5.50 4.08
N GLU A 213 7.70 5.99 3.85
CA GLU A 213 6.50 5.21 4.13
C GLU A 213 6.41 3.93 3.28
N VAL A 214 6.83 3.99 2.01
CA VAL A 214 6.88 2.83 1.11
C VAL A 214 7.88 1.79 1.62
N LEU A 215 9.06 2.22 2.06
CA LEU A 215 10.07 1.33 2.64
C LEU A 215 9.61 0.69 3.95
N GLU A 216 9.01 1.46 4.85
CA GLU A 216 8.44 0.95 6.10
C GLU A 216 7.32 -0.09 5.86
N LYS A 217 6.58 0.08 4.75
CA LYS A 217 5.52 -0.83 4.32
C LYS A 217 5.96 -1.82 3.24
N ALA A 218 7.25 -2.07 3.05
CA ALA A 218 7.75 -3.08 2.12
C ALA A 218 7.59 -4.52 2.68
#